data_AF-A0A0T6AY43-F1
#
_entry.id   AF-A0A0T6AY43-F1
#
_cell.length_a   1.000
_cell.length_b   1.000
_cell.length_c   1.000
_cell.angle_alpha   90.00
_cell.angle_beta   90.00
_cell.angle_gamma   90.00
#
_symmetry.space_group_name_H-M   'P 1'
#
loop_
_entity.id
_entity.type
_entity.pdbx_description
1 polymer ?
#
loop_
_entity_poly.entity_id
_entity_poly.type
_entity_poly.pdbx_seq_one_letter_code
_entity_poly.pdbx_strand_id
1 'polypeptide(L)'
;MDAVKAFNAELSSLYEVKPPISKAKMTSITRGAIKAIKFYKHVVQSVEKFILKCKPEYKVPGLYVIDSIVRQSRHQFGADKDVFAPRFSKNMQQTFVNLFKCPPEDKSKVIRVLNLWQKNQVFAPDVIQPLFDLADPNHPIYKEIGTGS
;
A
#
# COMPACT_ATOMS: atom_id res chain seq x y z
N MET A 1 18.66 12.64 4.17
CA MET A 1 17.99 11.55 3.41
C MET A 1 18.21 10.17 4.03
N ASP A 2 19.02 10.02 5.08
CA ASP A 2 19.42 8.70 5.60
C ASP A 2 18.24 7.91 6.19
N ALA A 3 17.25 8.59 6.77
CA ALA A 3 16.01 7.95 7.21
C ALA A 3 15.25 7.28 6.04
N VAL A 4 15.24 7.88 4.85
CA VAL A 4 14.63 7.30 3.64
C VAL A 4 15.46 6.12 3.14
N LYS A 5 16.80 6.24 3.15
CA LYS A 5 17.69 5.11 2.79
C LYS A 5 17.47 3.90 3.70
N ALA A 6 17.40 4.13 5.01
CA ALA A 6 17.12 3.09 5.99
C ALA A 6 15.74 2.47 5.80
N PHE A 7 14.71 3.29 5.56
CA PHE A 7 13.38 2.80 5.23
C PHE A 7 13.38 1.94 3.94
N ASN A 8 14.08 2.38 2.90
CA ASN A 8 14.16 1.64 1.63
C ASN A 8 14.87 0.30 1.79
N ALA A 9 15.93 0.23 2.60
CA ALA A 9 16.61 -1.01 2.92
C ALA A 9 15.65 -1.98 3.64
N GLU A 10 14.94 -1.50 4.65
CA GLU A 10 13.97 -2.30 5.40
C GLU A 10 12.80 -2.74 4.50
N LEU A 11 12.29 -1.88 3.62
CA LEU A 11 11.25 -2.23 2.65
C LEU A 11 11.73 -3.31 1.67
N SER A 12 12.98 -3.20 1.19
CA SER A 12 13.56 -4.14 0.23
C SER A 12 13.80 -5.51 0.83
N SER A 13 14.10 -5.57 2.13
CA SER A 13 14.26 -6.83 2.87
C SER A 13 12.96 -7.65 2.98
N LEU A 14 11.81 -7.13 2.52
CA LEU A 14 10.63 -7.97 2.28
C LEU A 14 10.91 -9.10 1.29
N TYR A 15 11.82 -8.91 0.33
CA TYR A 15 12.19 -9.96 -0.64
C TYR A 15 13.00 -11.10 -0.03
N GLU A 16 13.62 -10.88 1.12
CA GLU A 16 14.42 -11.89 1.83
C GLU A 16 13.52 -12.88 2.60
N VAL A 17 12.25 -12.55 2.77
CA VAL A 17 11.28 -13.33 3.53
C VAL A 17 10.14 -13.74 2.61
N LYS A 18 10.06 -15.04 2.30
CA LYS A 18 8.90 -15.56 1.58
C LYS A 18 7.63 -15.34 2.43
N PRO A 19 6.54 -14.77 1.87
CA PRO A 19 5.30 -14.60 2.60
C PRO A 19 4.82 -15.91 3.25
N PRO A 20 4.22 -15.87 4.45
CA PRO A 20 3.69 -14.68 5.13
C PRO A 20 4.74 -13.84 5.86
N ILE A 21 4.60 -12.51 5.78
CA ILE A 21 5.47 -11.56 6.47
C ILE A 21 5.10 -11.50 7.95
N SER A 22 6.11 -11.60 8.83
CA SER A 22 5.90 -11.56 10.27
C SER A 22 5.41 -10.18 10.76
N LYS A 23 4.63 -10.18 11.85
CA LYS A 23 4.20 -8.93 12.51
C LYS A 23 5.38 -8.05 12.92
N ALA A 24 6.46 -8.67 13.39
CA ALA A 24 7.69 -7.95 13.77
C ALA A 24 8.31 -7.22 12.57
N LYS A 25 8.38 -7.88 11.41
CA LYS A 25 8.89 -7.28 10.17
C LYS A 25 8.04 -6.10 9.71
N MET A 26 6.72 -6.27 9.71
CA MET A 26 5.77 -5.20 9.37
C MET A 26 5.91 -3.99 10.31
N THR A 27 6.08 -4.25 11.60
CA THR A 27 6.29 -3.21 12.63
C THR A 27 7.62 -2.48 12.40
N SER A 28 8.69 -3.19 12.04
CA SER A 28 10.00 -2.60 11.72
C SER A 28 9.92 -1.61 10.56
N ILE A 29 9.31 -2.05 9.43
CA ILE A 29 9.09 -1.20 8.24
C ILE A 29 8.28 0.04 8.61
N THR A 30 7.18 -0.15 9.35
CA THR A 30 6.30 0.93 9.78
C THR A 30 7.04 1.96 10.62
N ARG A 31 7.84 1.50 11.59
CA ARG A 31 8.68 2.38 12.42
C ARG A 31 9.67 3.17 11.57
N GLY A 32 10.27 2.54 10.55
CA GLY A 32 11.13 3.23 9.58
C GLY A 32 10.40 4.35 8.84
N ALA A 33 9.18 4.10 8.35
CA ALA A 33 8.35 5.09 7.68
C ALA A 33 8.02 6.29 8.58
N ILE A 34 7.60 6.03 9.82
CA ILE A 34 7.27 7.08 10.79
C ILE A 34 8.51 7.91 11.16
N LYS A 35 9.68 7.27 11.36
CA LYS A 35 10.94 8.01 11.57
C LYS A 35 11.30 8.90 10.38
N ALA A 36 10.93 8.49 9.16
CA ALA A 36 11.15 9.23 7.93
C ALA A 36 9.99 10.17 7.56
N ILE A 37 9.06 10.49 8.46
CA ILE A 37 7.84 11.28 8.17
C ILE A 37 8.12 12.65 7.54
N LYS A 38 9.23 13.33 7.90
CA LYS A 38 9.64 14.60 7.25
C LYS A 38 9.83 14.45 5.73
N PHE A 39 10.08 13.24 5.25
CA PHE A 39 10.24 12.87 3.85
C PHE A 39 9.11 11.95 3.37
N TYR A 40 7.90 12.04 3.93
CA TYR A 40 6.77 11.14 3.64
C TYR A 40 6.49 10.95 2.14
N LYS A 41 6.69 11.98 1.31
CA LYS A 41 6.55 11.88 -0.16
C LYS A 41 7.47 10.81 -0.76
N HIS A 42 8.71 10.73 -0.28
CA HIS A 42 9.68 9.71 -0.72
C HIS A 42 9.33 8.33 -0.17
N VAL A 43 8.88 8.26 1.08
CA VAL A 43 8.41 7.00 1.69
C VAL A 43 7.24 6.42 0.88
N VAL A 44 6.24 7.23 0.56
CA VAL A 44 5.09 6.85 -0.27
C VAL A 44 5.56 6.39 -1.66
N GLN A 45 6.40 7.18 -2.33
CA GLN A 45 6.94 6.83 -3.64
C GLN A 45 7.69 5.49 -3.62
N SER A 46 8.48 5.22 -2.57
CA SER A 46 9.18 3.95 -2.41
C SER A 46 8.23 2.76 -2.28
N VAL A 47 7.14 2.91 -1.51
CA VAL A 47 6.10 1.87 -1.36
C VAL A 47 5.35 1.65 -2.67
N GLU A 48 4.92 2.71 -3.36
CA GLU A 48 4.26 2.63 -4.67
C GLU A 48 5.17 1.94 -5.71
N LYS A 49 6.46 2.31 -5.74
CA LYS A 49 7.45 1.70 -6.62
C LYS A 49 7.74 0.24 -6.28
N PHE A 50 7.74 -0.11 -4.99
CA PHE A 50 7.83 -1.51 -4.55
C PHE A 50 6.64 -2.30 -5.08
N ILE A 51 5.42 -1.83 -4.86
CA ILE A 51 4.19 -2.49 -5.34
C ILE A 51 4.16 -2.62 -6.86
N LEU A 52 4.63 -1.61 -7.59
CA LEU A 52 4.73 -1.66 -9.04
C LEU A 52 5.65 -2.80 -9.50
N LYS A 53 6.84 -2.94 -8.89
CA LYS A 53 7.91 -3.82 -9.37
C LYS A 53 7.95 -5.22 -8.73
N CYS A 54 7.35 -5.41 -7.56
CA CYS A 54 7.46 -6.67 -6.83
C CYS A 54 6.73 -7.82 -7.54
N LYS A 55 7.16 -9.06 -7.28
CA LYS A 55 6.47 -10.26 -7.76
C LYS A 55 5.02 -10.33 -7.23
N PRO A 56 4.10 -11.07 -7.90
CA PRO A 56 2.71 -11.21 -7.48
C PRO A 56 2.52 -11.57 -6.00
N GLU A 57 3.33 -12.49 -5.46
CA GLU A 57 3.28 -12.93 -4.05
C GLU A 57 3.55 -11.80 -3.03
N TYR A 58 4.18 -10.69 -3.44
CA TYR A 58 4.49 -9.55 -2.57
C TYR A 58 3.49 -8.40 -2.68
N LYS A 59 2.45 -8.50 -3.53
CA LYS A 59 1.43 -7.45 -3.67
C LYS A 59 0.66 -7.24 -2.37
N VAL A 60 0.15 -8.32 -1.76
CA VAL A 60 -0.56 -8.23 -0.47
C VAL A 60 0.36 -7.72 0.66
N PRO A 61 1.61 -8.21 0.82
CA PRO A 61 2.57 -7.57 1.70
C PRO A 61 2.75 -6.06 1.48
N GLY A 62 2.84 -5.61 0.23
CA GLY A 62 2.92 -4.19 -0.10
C GLY A 62 1.69 -3.40 0.35
N LEU A 63 0.48 -3.95 0.17
CA LEU A 63 -0.75 -3.35 0.68
C LEU A 63 -0.74 -3.26 2.22
N TYR A 64 -0.27 -4.29 2.91
CA TYR A 64 -0.16 -4.27 4.37
C TYR A 64 0.84 -3.24 4.88
N VAL A 65 1.89 -2.94 4.11
CA VAL A 65 2.79 -1.82 4.43
C VAL A 65 2.04 -0.48 4.37
N ILE A 66 1.21 -0.25 3.35
CA ILE A 66 0.36 0.96 3.27
C ILE A 66 -0.57 1.03 4.48
N ASP A 67 -1.34 -0.03 4.75
CA ASP A 67 -2.28 -0.10 5.86
C ASP A 67 -1.60 0.19 7.21
N SER A 68 -0.45 -0.47 7.46
CA SER A 68 0.29 -0.33 8.72
C SER A 68 0.86 1.07 8.90
N ILE A 69 1.43 1.68 7.85
CA ILE A 69 1.95 3.07 7.90
C ILE A 69 0.83 4.06 8.19
N VAL A 70 -0.28 3.97 7.45
CA VAL A 70 -1.41 4.90 7.60
C VAL A 70 -2.04 4.75 8.99
N ARG A 71 -2.29 3.52 9.44
CA ARG A 71 -2.84 3.28 10.79
C ARG A 71 -1.93 3.82 11.88
N GLN A 72 -0.62 3.55 11.80
CA GLN A 72 0.33 4.00 12.81
C GLN A 72 0.43 5.54 12.83
N SER A 73 0.46 6.18 11.66
CA SER A 73 0.52 7.64 11.56
C SER A 73 -0.73 8.29 12.15
N ARG A 74 -1.93 7.81 11.77
CA ARG A 74 -3.20 8.29 12.32
C ARG A 74 -3.30 8.07 13.83
N HIS A 75 -2.84 6.93 14.33
CA HIS A 75 -2.82 6.64 15.76
C HIS A 75 -1.88 7.56 16.53
N GLN A 76 -0.68 7.83 16.00
CA GLN A 76 0.34 8.62 16.68
C GLN A 76 0.11 10.13 16.59
N PHE A 77 -0.43 10.63 15.48
CA PHE A 77 -0.54 12.07 15.22
C PHE A 77 -1.99 12.58 15.16
N GLY A 78 -2.97 11.68 15.11
CA GLY A 78 -4.37 12.00 14.84
C GLY A 78 -4.68 11.98 13.34
N ALA A 79 -5.96 11.78 13.00
CA ALA A 79 -6.42 11.69 11.62
C ALA A 79 -6.13 12.96 10.79
N ASP A 80 -6.30 14.14 11.38
CA ASP A 80 -6.13 15.43 10.69
C ASP A 80 -4.68 15.81 10.40
N LYS A 81 -3.73 15.19 11.13
CA LYS A 81 -2.29 15.44 10.97
C LYS A 81 -1.58 14.34 10.19
N ASP A 82 -2.30 13.28 9.80
CA ASP A 82 -1.73 12.23 8.98
C ASP A 82 -1.37 12.76 7.58
N VAL A 83 -0.11 12.57 7.19
CA VAL A 83 0.40 12.95 5.88
C VAL A 83 0.42 11.78 4.88
N PHE A 84 0.26 10.54 5.35
CA PHE A 84 0.40 9.35 4.51
C PHE A 84 -0.88 9.03 3.75
N ALA A 85 -2.05 8.96 4.40
CA ALA A 85 -3.32 8.69 3.72
C ALA A 85 -3.61 9.70 2.58
N PRO A 86 -3.58 11.03 2.80
CA PRO A 86 -3.83 11.98 1.71
C PRO A 86 -2.76 11.88 0.61
N ARG A 87 -1.54 11.44 0.93
CA ARG A 87 -0.49 11.27 -0.08
C ARG A 87 -0.67 10.02 -0.92
N PHE A 88 -0.96 8.86 -0.33
CA PHE A 88 -1.27 7.62 -1.05
C PHE A 88 -2.52 7.79 -1.92
N SER A 89 -3.51 8.55 -1.44
CA SER A 89 -4.78 8.80 -2.17
C SER A 89 -4.56 9.37 -3.58
N LYS A 90 -3.47 10.12 -3.79
CA LYS A 90 -3.16 10.75 -5.10
C LYS A 90 -2.93 9.74 -6.23
N ASN A 91 -2.40 8.56 -5.92
CA ASN A 91 -2.09 7.51 -6.90
C ASN A 91 -2.76 6.18 -6.52
N MET A 92 -3.83 6.22 -5.70
CA MET A 92 -4.37 5.00 -5.08
C MET A 92 -4.94 4.04 -6.12
N GLN A 93 -5.68 4.54 -7.12
CA GLN A 93 -6.21 3.69 -8.18
C GLN A 93 -5.10 2.97 -8.95
N GLN A 94 -4.07 3.70 -9.39
CA GLN A 94 -2.91 3.11 -10.08
C GLN A 94 -2.17 2.10 -9.20
N THR A 95 -2.06 2.38 -7.90
CA THR A 95 -1.48 1.46 -6.91
C THR A 95 -2.31 0.17 -6.82
N PHE A 96 -3.63 0.29 -6.75
CA PHE A 96 -4.56 -0.84 -6.68
C PHE A 96 -4.60 -1.68 -7.95
N VAL A 97 -4.53 -1.06 -9.13
CA VAL A 97 -4.33 -1.79 -10.39
C VAL A 97 -3.11 -2.71 -10.31
N ASN A 98 -2.01 -2.25 -9.72
CA ASN A 98 -0.82 -3.09 -9.53
C ASN A 98 -1.02 -4.14 -8.42
N LEU A 99 -1.73 -3.81 -7.34
CA LEU A 99 -2.06 -4.75 -6.26
C LEU A 99 -2.94 -5.91 -6.74
N PHE A 100 -3.93 -5.65 -7.61
CA PHE A 100 -4.81 -6.67 -8.16
C PHE A 100 -4.13 -7.64 -9.15
N LYS A 101 -2.85 -7.40 -9.50
CA LYS A 101 -1.97 -8.38 -10.14
C LYS A 101 -1.41 -9.41 -9.14
N CYS A 102 -1.99 -9.52 -7.93
CA CYS A 102 -1.70 -10.57 -6.97
C CYS A 102 -2.25 -11.93 -7.44
N PRO A 103 -1.84 -13.05 -6.82
CA PRO A 103 -2.48 -14.34 -7.04
C PRO A 103 -4.02 -14.27 -6.83
N PRO A 104 -4.83 -15.02 -7.59
CA PRO A 104 -6.30 -15.00 -7.45
C PRO A 104 -6.80 -15.25 -6.02
N GLU A 105 -6.17 -16.17 -5.30
CA GLU A 105 -6.47 -16.53 -3.91
C GLU A 105 -6.25 -15.37 -2.93
N ASP A 106 -5.37 -14.43 -3.29
CA ASP A 106 -4.99 -13.28 -2.49
C ASP A 106 -5.91 -12.06 -2.69
N LYS A 107 -6.74 -12.05 -3.74
CA LYS A 107 -7.69 -10.95 -4.01
C LYS A 107 -8.61 -10.70 -2.81
N SER A 108 -9.09 -11.76 -2.16
CA SER A 108 -9.94 -11.67 -0.97
C SER A 108 -9.28 -10.88 0.18
N LYS A 109 -7.95 -10.94 0.31
CA LYS A 109 -7.18 -10.19 1.31
C LYS A 109 -7.14 -8.70 0.97
N VAL A 110 -7.03 -8.35 -0.30
CA VAL A 110 -7.10 -6.95 -0.78
C VAL A 110 -8.48 -6.36 -0.47
N ILE A 111 -9.56 -7.08 -0.81
CA ILE A 111 -10.94 -6.68 -0.53
C ILE A 111 -11.20 -6.53 0.97
N ARG A 112 -10.63 -7.42 1.79
CA ARG A 112 -10.73 -7.31 3.25
C ARG A 112 -10.11 -6.00 3.77
N VAL A 113 -8.95 -5.58 3.23
CA VAL A 113 -8.33 -4.30 3.62
C VAL A 113 -9.21 -3.11 3.21
N LEU A 114 -9.76 -3.11 2.00
CA LEU A 114 -10.68 -2.06 1.54
C LEU A 114 -11.90 -1.93 2.45
N ASN A 115 -12.55 -3.06 2.79
CA ASN A 115 -13.67 -3.08 3.72
C ASN A 115 -13.30 -2.51 5.09
N LEU A 116 -12.09 -2.83 5.60
CA LEU A 116 -11.60 -2.27 6.85
C LEU A 116 -11.31 -0.77 6.75
N TRP A 117 -10.81 -0.29 5.62
CA TRP A 117 -10.60 1.14 5.40
C TRP A 117 -11.91 1.92 5.33
N GLN A 118 -12.91 1.38 4.63
CA GLN A 118 -14.25 1.97 4.58
C GLN A 118 -14.90 2.01 5.97
N LYS A 119 -14.93 0.88 6.68
CA LYS A 119 -15.54 0.75 8.01
C LYS A 119 -14.92 1.71 9.03
N ASN A 120 -13.60 1.89 8.98
CA ASN A 120 -12.87 2.74 9.93
C ASN A 120 -12.62 4.16 9.40
N GLN A 121 -13.23 4.55 8.28
CA GLN A 121 -13.09 5.87 7.66
C GLN A 121 -11.60 6.27 7.51
N VAL A 122 -10.76 5.33 7.08
CA VAL A 122 -9.32 5.56 6.87
C VAL A 122 -9.10 6.47 5.66
N PHE A 123 -9.90 6.27 4.62
CA PHE A 123 -9.98 7.09 3.42
C PHE A 123 -11.44 7.49 3.18
N ALA A 124 -11.64 8.60 2.47
CA ALA A 124 -12.95 9.08 2.12
C ALA A 124 -13.64 8.13 1.11
N PRO A 125 -14.99 8.09 1.07
CA PRO A 125 -15.72 7.18 0.19
C PRO A 125 -15.39 7.34 -1.29
N ASP A 126 -15.16 8.56 -1.77
CA ASP A 126 -14.76 8.90 -3.15
C ASP A 126 -13.40 8.29 -3.54
N VAL A 127 -12.51 8.07 -2.57
CA VAL A 127 -11.24 7.36 -2.77
C VAL A 127 -11.45 5.85 -2.76
N ILE A 128 -12.33 5.33 -1.89
CA ILE A 128 -12.51 3.88 -1.68
C ILE A 128 -13.39 3.22 -2.74
N GLN A 129 -14.52 3.83 -3.13
CA GLN A 129 -15.49 3.21 -4.04
C GLN A 129 -14.84 2.78 -5.37
N PRO A 130 -14.05 3.62 -6.06
CA PRO A 130 -13.40 3.21 -7.30
C PRO A 130 -12.47 2.00 -7.13
N LEU A 131 -11.93 1.76 -5.93
CA LEU A 131 -11.04 0.62 -5.67
C LEU A 131 -11.79 -0.71 -5.55
N PHE A 132 -13.06 -0.67 -5.13
CA PHE A 132 -13.93 -1.84 -5.18
C PHE A 132 -14.33 -2.16 -6.62
N ASP A 133 -14.58 -1.15 -7.45
CA ASP A 133 -14.89 -1.35 -8.88
C ASP A 133 -13.72 -1.99 -9.63
N LEU A 134 -12.48 -1.63 -9.27
CA LEU A 134 -11.27 -2.28 -9.77
C LEU A 134 -11.15 -3.76 -9.39
N ALA A 135 -11.89 -4.24 -8.40
CA ALA A 135 -11.91 -5.66 -8.08
C ALA A 135 -12.65 -6.50 -9.14
N ASP A 136 -13.52 -5.87 -9.94
CA ASP A 136 -14.20 -6.53 -11.05
C ASP A 136 -13.18 -6.91 -12.14
N PRO A 137 -13.00 -8.21 -12.44
CA PRO A 137 -12.12 -8.64 -13.52
C PRO A 137 -12.48 -8.07 -14.90
N ASN A 138 -13.72 -7.61 -15.10
CA ASN A 138 -14.20 -7.04 -16.35
C ASN A 138 -14.02 -5.52 -16.44
N HIS A 139 -13.43 -4.87 -15.42
CA HIS A 139 -13.29 -3.42 -15.39
C HIS A 139 -12.49 -2.90 -16.61
N PRO A 140 -12.98 -1.88 -17.35
CA PRO A 140 -12.38 -1.42 -18.62
C PRO A 140 -10.89 -1.06 -18.54
N ILE A 141 -10.43 -0.59 -17.37
CA ILE A 141 -9.03 -0.23 -17.12
C ILE A 141 -8.04 -1.37 -17.43
N TYR A 142 -8.46 -2.63 -17.30
CA TYR A 142 -7.61 -3.78 -17.61
C TYR A 142 -7.39 -3.96 -19.11
N LYS A 143 -8.33 -3.50 -19.95
CA LYS A 143 -8.22 -3.51 -21.42
C LYS A 143 -7.27 -2.43 -21.91
N GLU A 144 -7.34 -1.23 -21.33
CA GLU A 144 -6.46 -0.10 -21.70
C GLU A 144 -4.98 -0.34 -21.33
N ILE A 145 -4.73 -1.12 -20.27
CA ILE A 145 -3.37 -1.44 -19.81
C ILE A 145 -2.78 -2.66 -20.56
N GLY A 146 -3.63 -3.55 -21.08
CA GLY A 146 -3.21 -4.74 -21.84
C GLY A 146 -2.68 -4.46 -23.24
N THR A 147 -2.93 -3.26 -23.79
CA THR A 147 -2.50 -2.88 -25.16
C THR A 147 -1.11 -2.23 -25.22
N GLY A 148 -0.36 -2.20 -24.12
CA GLY A 148 0.96 -1.59 -24.02
C GLY A 148 2.12 -2.58 -23.80
N SER A 149 2.01 -3.82 -24.31
CA SER A 149 3.10 -4.81 -24.33
C SER A 149 3.59 -5.05 -25.75
#